data_AF-A0A3B1A3L4-F1
#
_entry.id   AF-A0A3B1A3L4-F1
#
_cell.length_a   1.000
_cell.length_b   1.000
_cell.length_c   1.000
_cell.angle_alpha   90.00
_cell.angle_beta   90.00
_cell.angle_gamma   90.00
#
_symmetry.space_group_name_H-M   'P 1'
#
loop_
_entity.id
_entity.type
_entity.pdbx_description
1 polymer ?
#
loop_
_entity_poly.entity_id
_entity_poly.type
_entity_poly.pdbx_seq_one_letter_code
_entity_poly.pdbx_strand_id
1 'polypeptide(L)'
;MKNKLQSGFTLLELMIAVVIIGILAAIAYPAYEEALRKGRRADGHVTLIHYTSKQEQHFLENKSYANTMTNIGGSANPAPSADGYYNISVKAATVACPIATCFVLEAAPQGAQSSDSCATLSINSLGEKMPNNCW
;
A
#
# COMPACT_ATOMS: atom_id res chain seq x y z
N MET A 1 -44.76 47.92 16.84
CA MET A 1 -43.99 47.09 15.89
C MET A 1 -42.74 46.59 16.59
N LYS A 2 -42.60 45.28 16.81
CA LYS A 2 -41.40 44.72 17.47
C LYS A 2 -40.26 44.68 16.44
N ASN A 3 -39.25 45.53 16.59
CA ASN A 3 -38.02 45.45 15.81
C ASN A 3 -37.33 44.12 16.13
N LYS A 4 -37.39 43.16 15.21
CA LYS A 4 -36.50 42.00 15.26
C LYS A 4 -35.10 42.52 14.91
N LEU A 5 -34.18 42.47 15.87
CA LEU A 5 -32.75 42.62 15.58
C LEU A 5 -32.38 41.56 14.55
N GLN A 6 -31.91 41.98 13.38
CA GLN A 6 -31.35 41.06 12.40
C GLN A 6 -30.11 40.40 13.03
N SER A 7 -30.22 39.13 13.41
CA SER A 7 -29.07 38.31 13.78
C SER A 7 -28.45 37.77 12.49
N GLY A 8 -27.40 38.44 12.02
CA GLY A 8 -26.54 37.97 10.94
C GLY A 8 -25.12 37.81 11.45
N PHE A 9 -24.35 36.92 10.83
CA PHE A 9 -22.92 36.80 11.08
C PHE A 9 -22.19 38.01 10.51
N THR A 10 -21.21 38.51 11.23
CA THR A 10 -20.30 39.54 10.72
C THR A 10 -19.30 38.91 9.75
N LEU A 11 -18.80 39.72 8.81
CA LEU A 11 -17.73 39.29 7.91
C LEU A 11 -16.48 38.88 8.71
N LEU A 12 -16.23 39.52 9.85
CA LEU A 12 -15.12 39.18 10.74
C LEU A 12 -15.28 37.79 11.36
N GLU A 13 -16.47 37.44 11.87
CA GLU A 13 -16.73 36.10 12.43
C GLU A 13 -16.55 35.01 11.38
N LEU A 14 -17.02 35.25 10.15
CA LEU A 14 -16.81 34.32 9.04
C LEU A 14 -15.31 34.16 8.73
N MET A 15 -14.54 35.25 8.70
CA MET A 15 -13.09 35.18 8.46
C MET A 15 -12.37 34.39 9.55
N ILE A 16 -12.71 34.61 10.83
CA ILE A 16 -12.13 33.85 11.95
C ILE A 16 -12.48 32.37 11.83
N ALA A 17 -13.73 32.03 11.52
CA ALA A 17 -14.15 30.64 11.34
C ALA A 17 -13.38 29.95 10.19
N VAL A 18 -13.21 30.63 9.06
CA VAL A 18 -12.42 30.11 7.92
C VAL A 18 -10.97 29.89 8.30
N VAL A 19 -10.36 30.82 9.05
CA VAL A 19 -8.98 30.66 9.54
C VAL A 19 -8.84 29.44 10.44
N ILE A 20 -9.76 29.24 11.39
CA ILE A 20 -9.75 28.07 12.28
C ILE A 20 -9.87 26.77 11.47
N ILE A 21 -10.82 26.70 10.53
CA ILE A 21 -11.00 25.53 9.67
C ILE A 21 -9.74 25.28 8.82
N GLY A 22 -9.12 26.33 8.28
CA GLY A 22 -7.89 26.22 7.49
C GLY A 22 -6.73 25.60 8.29
N ILE A 23 -6.54 26.03 9.54
CA ILE A 23 -5.51 25.46 10.42
C ILE A 23 -5.80 23.99 10.73
N LEU A 24 -7.05 23.65 11.05
CA LEU A 24 -7.43 22.26 11.34
C LEU A 24 -7.26 21.36 10.11
N ALA A 25 -7.67 21.84 8.92
CA ALA A 25 -7.55 21.09 7.68
C ALA A 25 -6.08 20.81 7.31
N ALA A 26 -5.17 21.77 7.55
CA ALA A 26 -3.75 21.60 7.27
C ALA A 26 -3.10 20.45 8.06
N ILE A 27 -3.61 20.12 9.24
CA ILE A 27 -3.11 19.02 10.08
C ILE A 27 -3.91 17.74 9.81
N ALA A 28 -5.23 17.84 9.73
CA ALA A 28 -6.12 16.68 9.62
C ALA A 28 -6.00 15.99 8.25
N TYR A 29 -5.84 16.74 7.17
CA TYR A 29 -5.78 16.18 5.81
C TYR A 29 -4.58 15.24 5.59
N PRO A 30 -3.31 15.64 5.85
CA PRO A 30 -2.18 14.73 5.68
C PRO A 30 -2.23 13.52 6.63
N ALA A 31 -2.76 13.70 7.86
CA ALA A 31 -2.93 12.60 8.80
C ALA A 31 -3.96 11.57 8.31
N TYR A 32 -5.04 12.02 7.70
CA TYR A 32 -6.05 11.15 7.11
C TYR A 32 -5.52 10.36 5.90
N GLU A 33 -4.77 11.02 5.02
CA GLU A 33 -4.10 10.35 3.89
C GLU A 33 -3.14 9.26 4.37
N GLU A 34 -2.38 9.50 5.44
CA GLU A 34 -1.50 8.47 6.00
C GLU A 34 -2.26 7.29 6.61
N ALA A 35 -3.41 7.54 7.26
CA ALA A 35 -4.27 6.48 7.76
C ALA A 35 -4.82 5.61 6.62
N LEU A 36 -5.22 6.22 5.49
CA LEU A 36 -5.63 5.49 4.30
C LEU A 36 -4.49 4.65 3.72
N ARG A 37 -3.29 5.22 3.58
CA ARG A 37 -2.12 4.48 3.08
C ARG A 37 -1.79 3.29 3.97
N LYS A 38 -1.80 3.48 5.28
CA LYS A 38 -1.61 2.38 6.25
C LYS A 38 -2.66 1.28 6.09
N GLY A 39 -3.92 1.64 5.87
CA GLY A 39 -4.98 0.68 5.55
C GLY A 39 -4.70 -0.09 4.27
N ARG A 40 -4.30 0.61 3.20
CA ARG A 40 -3.98 0.01 1.89
C ARG A 40 -2.74 -0.90 1.93
N ARG A 41 -1.76 -0.64 2.81
CA ARG A 41 -0.63 -1.55 3.01
C ARG A 41 -1.07 -2.97 3.38
N ALA A 42 -2.19 -3.12 4.08
CA ALA A 42 -2.75 -4.43 4.42
C ALA A 42 -3.08 -5.28 3.18
N ASP A 43 -3.59 -4.67 2.10
CA ASP A 43 -3.84 -5.35 0.82
C ASP A 43 -2.54 -5.90 0.24
N GLY A 44 -1.48 -5.09 0.23
CA GLY A 44 -0.13 -5.51 -0.15
C GLY A 44 0.41 -6.66 0.71
N HIS A 45 0.31 -6.57 2.05
CA HIS A 45 0.80 -7.59 2.98
C HIS A 45 0.09 -8.93 2.80
N VAL A 46 -1.24 -8.93 2.73
CA VAL A 46 -2.04 -10.14 2.56
C VAL A 46 -1.72 -10.79 1.22
N THR A 47 -1.62 -9.98 0.16
CA THR A 47 -1.31 -10.49 -1.18
C THR A 47 0.10 -11.10 -1.23
N LEU A 48 1.10 -10.48 -0.60
CA LEU A 48 2.46 -11.02 -0.53
C LEU A 48 2.50 -12.35 0.23
N ILE A 49 1.86 -12.46 1.39
CA ILE A 49 1.80 -13.71 2.18
C ILE A 49 1.09 -14.82 1.40
N HIS A 50 0.02 -14.48 0.68
CA HIS A 50 -0.69 -15.42 -0.19
C HIS A 50 0.25 -16.02 -1.24
N TYR A 51 0.99 -15.18 -1.97
CA TYR A 51 1.90 -15.65 -3.01
C TYR A 51 3.18 -16.30 -2.47
N THR A 52 3.63 -15.98 -1.27
CA THR A 52 4.69 -16.75 -0.59
C THR A 52 4.26 -18.20 -0.42
N SER A 53 3.02 -18.43 0.03
CA SER A 53 2.50 -19.80 0.17
C SER A 53 2.40 -20.52 -1.19
N LYS A 54 2.06 -19.78 -2.26
CA LYS A 54 2.03 -20.31 -3.63
C LYS A 54 3.42 -20.62 -4.18
N GLN A 55 4.44 -19.83 -3.83
CA GLN A 55 5.83 -20.11 -4.18
C GLN A 55 6.30 -21.42 -3.54
N GLU A 56 6.00 -21.64 -2.25
CA GLU A 56 6.33 -22.89 -1.57
C GLU A 56 5.60 -24.09 -2.20
N GLN A 57 4.31 -23.94 -2.55
CA GLN A 57 3.59 -24.97 -3.28
C GLN A 57 4.28 -25.30 -4.62
N HIS A 58 4.63 -24.27 -5.40
CA HIS A 58 5.28 -24.43 -6.69
C HIS A 58 6.66 -25.12 -6.55
N PHE A 59 7.41 -24.82 -5.50
CA PHE A 59 8.69 -25.46 -5.20
C PHE A 59 8.55 -26.95 -4.89
N LEU A 60 7.51 -27.34 -4.12
CA LEU A 60 7.25 -28.75 -3.82
C LEU A 60 7.00 -29.58 -5.10
N GLU A 61 6.29 -28.98 -6.06
CA GLU A 61 5.91 -29.59 -7.34
C GLU A 61 7.07 -29.59 -8.36
N ASN A 62 7.80 -28.48 -8.49
CA ASN A 62 8.73 -28.24 -9.60
C ASN A 62 10.21 -28.21 -9.20
N LYS A 63 10.53 -28.26 -7.89
CA LYS A 63 11.90 -28.16 -7.33
C LYS A 63 12.63 -26.85 -7.66
N SER A 64 11.90 -25.82 -8.06
CA SER A 64 12.36 -24.44 -8.18
C SER A 64 11.21 -23.51 -7.82
N TYR A 65 11.51 -22.27 -7.44
CA TYR A 65 10.48 -21.23 -7.33
C TYR A 65 10.03 -20.74 -8.71
N ALA A 66 8.84 -20.16 -8.78
CA ALA A 66 8.29 -19.62 -10.00
C ALA A 66 8.91 -18.24 -10.29
N ASN A 67 9.34 -18.02 -11.53
CA ASN A 67 9.88 -16.73 -11.96
C ASN A 67 8.82 -15.72 -12.42
N THR A 68 7.56 -16.13 -12.55
CA THR A 68 6.44 -15.28 -12.97
C THR A 68 5.23 -15.49 -12.08
N MET A 69 4.41 -14.46 -11.93
CA MET A 69 3.17 -14.53 -11.16
C MET A 69 2.15 -15.49 -11.75
N THR A 70 2.11 -15.65 -13.07
CA THR A 70 1.16 -16.55 -13.75
C THR A 70 1.43 -18.02 -13.42
N ASN A 71 2.68 -18.40 -13.13
CA ASN A 71 3.01 -19.76 -12.69
C ASN A 71 2.60 -20.09 -11.25
N ILE A 72 2.24 -19.07 -10.46
CA ILE A 72 1.75 -19.19 -9.08
C ILE A 72 0.30 -18.73 -8.93
N GLY A 73 -0.45 -18.69 -10.03
CA GLY A 73 -1.89 -18.41 -10.04
C GLY A 73 -2.27 -16.92 -10.10
N GLY A 74 -1.32 -16.03 -10.39
CA GLY A 74 -1.61 -14.63 -10.67
C GLY A 74 -2.35 -14.45 -12.00
N SER A 75 -3.30 -13.51 -12.04
CA SER A 75 -4.08 -13.19 -13.24
C SER A 75 -3.29 -12.47 -14.34
N ALA A 76 -2.14 -11.89 -13.99
CA ALA A 76 -1.21 -11.22 -14.87
C ALA A 76 0.21 -11.30 -14.29
N ASN A 77 1.20 -10.79 -15.03
CA ASN A 77 2.58 -10.66 -14.55
C ASN A 77 3.12 -9.28 -14.94
N PRO A 78 3.16 -8.29 -14.02
CA PRO A 78 2.82 -8.38 -12.59
C PRO A 78 1.33 -8.60 -12.33
N ALA A 79 1.00 -9.24 -11.20
CA ALA A 79 -0.38 -9.51 -10.81
C ALA A 79 -0.92 -8.38 -9.91
N PRO A 80 -2.13 -7.86 -10.14
CA PRO A 80 -2.71 -6.89 -9.22
C PRO A 80 -3.04 -7.56 -7.87
N SER A 81 -2.90 -6.78 -6.81
CA SER A 81 -3.49 -7.06 -5.49
C SER A 81 -5.02 -7.01 -5.53
N ALA A 82 -5.68 -7.52 -4.49
CA ALA A 82 -7.13 -7.69 -4.49
C ALA A 82 -7.87 -6.36 -4.64
N ASP A 83 -7.42 -5.33 -3.94
CA ASP A 83 -8.01 -3.98 -4.02
C ASP A 83 -7.31 -3.09 -5.06
N GLY A 84 -6.30 -3.62 -5.76
CA GLY A 84 -5.61 -2.94 -6.86
C GLY A 84 -4.65 -1.84 -6.44
N TYR A 85 -4.29 -1.74 -5.15
CA TYR A 85 -3.36 -0.72 -4.66
C TYR A 85 -1.89 -1.07 -4.93
N TYR A 86 -1.61 -2.32 -5.25
CA TYR A 86 -0.28 -2.85 -5.51
C TYR A 86 -0.27 -3.77 -6.74
N ASN A 87 0.86 -3.77 -7.45
CA ASN A 87 1.22 -4.77 -8.46
C ASN A 87 2.33 -5.67 -7.91
N ILE A 88 2.08 -6.97 -7.91
CA ILE A 88 2.95 -7.99 -7.35
C ILE A 88 3.83 -8.59 -8.45
N SER A 89 5.11 -8.73 -8.19
CA SER A 89 6.06 -9.38 -9.09
C SER A 89 6.96 -10.33 -8.32
N VAL A 90 7.47 -11.35 -9.03
CA VAL A 90 8.56 -12.18 -8.53
C VAL A 90 9.88 -11.65 -9.08
N LYS A 91 10.88 -11.53 -8.21
CA LYS A 91 12.26 -11.31 -8.58
C LYS A 91 13.15 -12.42 -8.03
N ALA A 92 14.07 -12.86 -8.87
CA ALA A 92 15.28 -13.58 -8.47
C ALA A 92 16.31 -13.36 -9.58
N ALA A 93 17.36 -12.61 -9.30
CA ALA A 93 18.29 -12.14 -10.33
C ALA A 93 19.73 -11.98 -9.84
N THR A 94 20.04 -12.44 -8.62
CA THR A 94 21.39 -12.32 -8.07
C THR A 94 21.99 -13.71 -7.87
N VAL A 95 23.32 -13.80 -7.94
CA VAL A 95 24.05 -15.04 -7.65
C VAL A 95 23.76 -15.55 -6.24
N ALA A 96 23.46 -14.64 -5.30
CA ALA A 96 23.09 -14.96 -3.92
C ALA A 96 21.62 -15.42 -3.76
N CYS A 97 20.75 -15.14 -4.74
CA CYS A 97 19.34 -15.53 -4.74
C CYS A 97 18.93 -16.06 -6.13
N PRO A 98 19.41 -17.26 -6.51
CA PRO A 98 18.97 -17.91 -7.75
C PRO A 98 17.53 -18.41 -7.59
N ILE A 99 16.71 -18.28 -8.64
CA ILE A 99 15.28 -18.69 -8.60
C ILE A 99 15.10 -20.18 -8.25
N ALA A 100 16.11 -21.00 -8.48
CA ALA A 100 16.11 -22.40 -8.10
C ALA A 100 15.91 -22.61 -6.59
N THR A 101 16.36 -21.70 -5.74
CA THR A 101 16.35 -21.88 -4.27
C THR A 101 15.98 -20.62 -3.50
N CYS A 102 15.67 -19.51 -4.17
CA CYS A 102 15.34 -18.25 -3.53
C CYS A 102 14.39 -17.42 -4.41
N PHE A 103 13.52 -16.65 -3.77
CA PHE A 103 12.69 -15.65 -4.45
C PHE A 103 12.55 -14.40 -3.58
N VAL A 104 12.20 -13.29 -4.23
CA VAL A 104 11.71 -12.07 -3.60
C VAL A 104 10.39 -11.72 -4.27
N LEU A 105 9.32 -11.65 -3.48
CA LEU A 105 8.07 -11.06 -3.93
C LEU A 105 8.08 -9.57 -3.61
N GLU A 106 7.72 -8.74 -4.58
CA GLU A 106 7.61 -7.30 -4.43
C GLU A 106 6.20 -6.84 -4.76
N ALA A 107 5.63 -6.01 -3.89
CA ALA A 107 4.39 -5.28 -4.09
C ALA A 107 4.72 -3.81 -4.40
N ALA A 108 4.67 -3.43 -5.67
CA ALA A 108 4.89 -2.06 -6.12
C ALA A 108 3.60 -1.24 -6.03
N PRO A 109 3.56 -0.13 -5.26
CA PRO A 109 2.35 0.64 -5.03
C PRO A 109 1.85 1.34 -6.31
N GLN A 110 0.53 1.45 -6.44
CA GLN A 110 -0.17 2.03 -7.59
C GLN A 110 -1.01 3.24 -7.16
N GLY A 111 -1.27 4.15 -8.10
CA GLY A 111 -2.17 5.30 -7.89
C GLY A 111 -1.80 6.14 -6.68
N ALA A 112 -2.78 6.44 -5.82
CA ALA A 112 -2.58 7.25 -4.61
C ALA A 112 -1.64 6.59 -3.58
N GLN A 113 -1.41 5.27 -3.68
CA GLN A 113 -0.46 4.56 -2.83
C GLN A 113 1.00 4.81 -3.23
N SER A 114 1.26 5.27 -4.46
CA SER A 114 2.63 5.51 -4.95
C SER A 114 3.35 6.65 -4.20
N SER A 115 2.61 7.50 -3.47
CA SER A 115 3.16 8.53 -2.60
C SER A 115 3.41 8.07 -1.16
N ASP A 116 3.18 6.79 -0.85
CA ASP A 116 3.51 6.23 0.46
C ASP A 116 5.03 6.20 0.66
N SER A 117 5.47 6.70 1.82
CA SER A 117 6.87 6.65 2.26
C SER A 117 7.45 5.23 2.34
N CYS A 118 6.58 4.23 2.52
CA CYS A 118 6.95 2.81 2.54
C CYS A 118 7.32 2.25 1.17
N ALA A 119 6.97 2.93 0.08
CA ALA A 119 7.27 2.53 -1.30
C ALA A 119 6.89 1.04 -1.58
N THR A 120 7.79 0.30 -2.22
CA THR A 120 7.59 -1.12 -2.55
C THR A 120 7.80 -1.98 -1.30
N LEU A 121 6.79 -2.78 -0.96
CA LEU A 121 6.87 -3.78 0.09
C LEU A 121 7.44 -5.08 -0.49
N SER A 122 8.29 -5.80 0.23
CA SER A 122 8.82 -7.08 -0.23
C SER A 122 8.92 -8.14 0.87
N ILE A 123 8.78 -9.40 0.46
CA ILE A 123 9.07 -10.56 1.30
C ILE A 123 9.91 -11.55 0.50
N ASN A 124 10.97 -12.09 1.10
CA ASN A 124 11.81 -13.11 0.46
C ASN A 124 11.49 -14.52 0.93
N SER A 125 12.15 -15.52 0.34
CA SER A 125 11.98 -16.94 0.68
C SER A 125 12.37 -17.31 2.11
N LEU A 126 13.12 -16.44 2.81
CA LEU A 126 13.45 -16.60 4.23
C LEU A 126 12.41 -15.94 5.16
N GLY A 127 11.39 -15.30 4.60
CA GLY A 127 10.37 -14.56 5.33
C GLY A 127 10.84 -13.17 5.81
N GLU A 128 11.99 -12.70 5.35
CA GLU A 128 12.46 -11.34 5.63
C GLU A 128 11.60 -10.35 4.87
N LYS A 129 11.14 -9.32 5.58
CA LYS A 129 10.17 -8.33 5.11
C LYS A 129 10.82 -6.96 5.05
N MET A 130 10.64 -6.23 3.96
CA MET A 130 11.16 -4.87 3.82
C MET A 130 10.11 -3.91 3.26
N PRO A 131 10.10 -2.64 3.69
CA PRO A 131 10.92 -2.04 4.77
C PRO A 131 10.39 -2.35 6.18
N ASN A 132 11.26 -2.61 7.17
CA ASN A 132 10.86 -3.08 8.52
C ASN A 132 9.79 -2.24 9.24
N ASN A 133 9.75 -0.93 9.03
CA ASN A 133 8.80 -0.01 9.69
C ASN A 133 7.43 0.06 9.00
N CYS A 134 7.25 -0.69 7.91
CA CYS A 134 6.11 -0.63 7.01
C CYS A 134 5.29 -1.92 6.95
N TRP A 135 5.69 -2.93 7.74
CA TRP A 135 5.06 -4.26 7.84
C TRP A 135 4.32 -4.47 9.17
#